data_AF-A0A4Y2QUA2-F1
#
_entry.id   AF-A0A4Y2QUA2-F1
#
_cell.length_a   1.000
_cell.length_b   1.000
_cell.length_c   1.000
_cell.angle_alpha   90.00
_cell.angle_beta   90.00
_cell.angle_gamma   90.00
#
_symmetry.space_group_name_H-M   'P 1'
#
loop_
_entity.id
_entity.type
_entity.pdbx_description
1 polymer ?
#
loop_
_entity_poly.entity_id
_entity_poly.type
_entity_poly.pdbx_seq_one_letter_code
_entity_poly.pdbx_strand_id
1 'polypeptide(L)'
;MSSSTVIAEACAYIEKILEILYLNLKAEAFYIVLRHIWILAISSVKHGLGYYKRCSFLIFRRKTAFVAALQTLTQLQEIFYCDGHGLSYQELRNPIFEELKQKIEHKLKIQDKTLLQKAYLCV
;
A
#
# COMPACT_ATOMS: atom_id res chain seq x y z
N MET A 1 12.02 9.70 14.01
CA MET A 1 10.61 9.37 13.73
C MET A 1 10.58 8.02 13.02
N SER A 2 9.86 7.03 13.57
CA SER A 2 9.78 5.70 12.95
C SER A 2 8.87 5.75 11.73
N SER A 3 9.17 4.99 10.69
CA SER A 3 8.37 4.93 9.45
C SER A 3 6.90 4.52 9.68
N SER A 4 6.60 3.91 10.83
CA SER A 4 5.23 3.55 11.24
C SER A 4 4.33 4.76 11.50
N THR A 5 4.88 5.91 11.93
CA THR A 5 4.05 7.09 12.26
C THR A 5 3.57 7.81 11.01
N VAL A 6 4.43 7.93 9.99
CA VAL A 6 4.10 8.65 8.74
C VAL A 6 3.00 7.94 7.92
N ILE A 7 2.99 6.60 7.90
CA ILE A 7 1.97 5.83 7.18
C ILE A 7 0.63 5.94 7.91
N ALA A 8 0.63 5.81 9.24
CA ALA A 8 -0.57 5.97 10.04
C ALA A 8 -1.19 7.36 9.89
N GLU A 9 -0.36 8.42 9.87
CA GLU A 9 -0.81 9.80 9.62
C GLU A 9 -1.45 9.96 8.24
N ALA A 10 -0.84 9.38 7.19
CA ALA A 10 -1.41 9.44 5.84
C ALA A 10 -2.73 8.68 5.72
N CYS A 11 -2.83 7.50 6.34
CA CYS A 11 -4.06 6.71 6.40
C CYS A 11 -5.18 7.46 7.14
N ALA A 12 -4.89 8.03 8.32
CA ALA A 12 -5.86 8.82 9.08
C ALA A 12 -6.31 10.07 8.31
N TYR A 13 -5.41 10.71 7.57
CA TYR A 13 -5.76 11.83 6.70
C TYR A 13 -6.73 11.42 5.57
N ILE A 14 -6.50 10.26 4.95
CA ILE A 14 -7.39 9.71 3.92
C ILE A 14 -8.76 9.38 4.52
N GLU A 15 -8.82 8.70 5.67
CA GLU A 15 -10.08 8.40 6.37
C GLU A 15 -10.91 9.67 6.59
N LYS A 16 -10.27 10.73 7.11
CA LYS A 16 -10.93 12.02 7.33
C LYS A 16 -11.46 12.66 6.04
N ILE A 17 -10.71 12.56 4.94
CA ILE A 17 -11.19 13.04 3.63
C ILE A 17 -12.42 12.24 3.19
N LEU A 18 -12.35 10.91 3.29
CA LEU A 18 -13.46 10.05 2.88
C LEU A 18 -14.72 10.31 3.70
N GLU A 19 -14.59 10.56 5.00
CA GLU A 19 -15.70 10.97 5.88
C GLU A 19 -16.33 12.29 5.41
N ILE A 20 -15.51 13.31 5.14
CA ILE A 20 -16.00 14.60 4.62
C ILE A 20 -16.73 14.40 3.29
N LEU A 21 -16.16 13.62 2.36
CA LEU A 21 -16.78 13.37 1.07
C LEU A 21 -18.10 12.60 1.20
N TYR A 22 -18.17 11.63 2.12
CA TYR A 22 -19.37 10.86 2.39
C TYR A 22 -20.52 11.74 2.88
N LEU A 23 -20.22 12.71 3.76
CA LEU A 23 -21.22 13.63 4.31
C LEU A 23 -21.69 14.70 3.31
N ASN A 24 -20.86 15.06 2.32
CA ASN A 24 -21.12 16.20 1.43
C ASN A 24 -21.51 15.82 -0.01
N LEU A 25 -21.34 14.55 -0.41
CA LEU A 25 -21.67 14.08 -1.75
C LEU A 25 -22.92 13.19 -1.74
N LYS A 26 -23.66 13.21 -2.85
CA LYS A 26 -24.67 12.18 -3.13
C LYS A 26 -23.96 10.83 -3.25
N ALA A 27 -24.64 9.75 -2.84
CA ALA A 27 -24.07 8.39 -2.82
C ALA A 27 -23.40 7.99 -4.15
N GLU A 28 -24.04 8.27 -5.29
CA GLU A 28 -23.51 7.97 -6.63
C GLU A 28 -22.21 8.72 -6.91
N ALA A 29 -22.17 10.02 -6.60
CA ALA A 29 -21.00 10.87 -6.79
C ALA A 29 -19.86 10.48 -5.83
N PHE A 30 -20.19 10.20 -4.56
CA PHE A 30 -19.24 9.68 -3.58
C PHE A 30 -18.57 8.40 -4.09
N TYR A 31 -19.37 7.45 -4.59
CA TYR A 31 -18.86 6.16 -5.06
C TYR A 31 -17.95 6.30 -6.29
N ILE A 32 -18.28 7.19 -7.24
CA ILE A 32 -17.41 7.52 -8.37
C ILE A 32 -16.08 8.10 -7.86
N VAL A 33 -16.13 9.07 -6.95
CA VAL A 33 -14.93 9.71 -6.38
C VAL A 33 -14.09 8.68 -5.61
N LEU A 34 -14.72 7.82 -4.81
CA LEU A 34 -14.08 6.77 -4.03
C LEU A 34 -13.25 5.83 -4.92
N ARG A 35 -13.80 5.39 -6.06
CA ARG A 35 -13.07 4.57 -7.06
C ARG A 35 -11.83 5.29 -7.61
N HIS A 36 -11.94 6.59 -7.89
CA HIS A 36 -10.80 7.36 -8.41
C HIS A 36 -9.71 7.56 -7.36
N ILE A 37 -10.08 7.89 -6.12
CA ILE A 37 -9.12 8.05 -5.03
C ILE A 37 -8.40 6.73 -4.76
N TRP A 38 -9.10 5.58 -4.81
CA TRP A 38 -8.49 4.26 -4.68
C TRP A 38 -7.37 4.02 -5.71
N ILE A 39 -7.65 4.28 -6.99
CA ILE A 39 -6.67 4.12 -8.07
C ILE A 39 -5.46 5.05 -7.86
N LEU A 40 -5.70 6.30 -7.47
CA LEU A 40 -4.63 7.27 -7.16
C LEU A 40 -3.77 6.83 -5.97
N ALA A 41 -4.39 6.28 -4.92
CA ALA A 41 -3.70 5.79 -3.74
C ALA A 41 -2.74 4.64 -4.09
N ILE A 42 -3.22 3.62 -4.81
CA ILE A 42 -2.37 2.50 -5.27
C ILE A 42 -1.24 3.00 -6.17
N SER A 43 -1.55 3.90 -7.10
CA SER A 43 -0.57 4.45 -8.04
C SER A 43 0.54 5.23 -7.32
N SER A 44 0.17 5.95 -6.25
CA SER A 44 1.12 6.68 -5.40
C SER A 44 2.06 5.73 -4.66
N VAL A 45 1.54 4.62 -4.12
CA VAL A 45 2.38 3.57 -3.50
C VAL A 45 3.32 2.94 -4.53
N LYS A 46 2.81 2.61 -5.73
CA LYS A 46 3.62 2.08 -6.84
C LYS A 46 4.75 3.03 -7.22
N HIS A 47 4.45 4.32 -7.32
CA HIS A 47 5.43 5.34 -7.69
C HIS A 47 6.47 5.57 -6.59
N GLY A 48 6.04 5.63 -5.32
CA GLY A 48 6.92 5.71 -4.16
C GLY A 48 7.95 4.58 -4.13
N LEU A 49 7.52 3.33 -4.36
CA LEU A 49 8.44 2.18 -4.48
C LEU A 49 9.42 2.30 -5.67
N GLY A 50 9.00 2.96 -6.75
CA GLY A 50 9.86 3.28 -7.90
C GLY A 50 11.03 4.19 -7.52
N TYR A 51 10.81 5.21 -6.69
CA TYR A 51 11.87 6.08 -6.18
C TYR A 51 12.84 5.33 -5.26
N TYR A 52 12.32 4.48 -4.36
CA TYR A 52 13.18 3.71 -3.45
C TYR A 52 14.13 2.74 -4.18
N LYS A 53 13.75 2.22 -5.36
CA LYS A 53 14.66 1.42 -6.20
C LYS A 53 15.86 2.22 -6.69
N ARG A 54 15.71 3.52 -6.97
CA ARG A 54 16.77 4.37 -7.50
C ARG A 54 17.73 4.86 -6.41
N CYS A 55 17.25 5.02 -5.17
CA CYS A 55 18.02 5.67 -4.10
C CYS A 55 18.61 4.71 -3.05
N SER A 56 18.33 3.40 -3.08
CA SER A 56 18.78 2.48 -2.03
C SER A 56 19.90 1.53 -2.50
N PHE A 57 21.13 1.78 -2.02
CA PHE A 57 22.29 0.89 -2.19
C PHE A 57 22.33 -0.26 -1.17
N LEU A 58 21.54 -0.18 -0.09
CA LEU A 58 21.54 -1.16 1.01
C LEU A 58 20.31 -2.10 0.93
N ILE A 59 20.55 -3.40 0.85
CA ILE A 59 19.52 -4.46 0.77
C ILE A 59 18.54 -4.39 1.95
N PHE A 60 19.03 -4.06 3.15
CA PHE A 60 18.21 -3.99 4.37
C PHE A 60 17.15 -2.87 4.30
N ARG A 61 17.52 -1.70 3.76
CA ARG A 61 16.59 -0.58 3.53
C ARG A 61 15.55 -0.89 2.45
N ARG A 62 15.83 -1.83 1.55
CA ARG A 62 14.85 -2.29 0.55
C ARG A 62 13.78 -3.16 1.18
N LYS A 63 14.14 -4.09 2.07
CA LYS A 63 13.16 -4.98 2.74
C LYS A 63 12.15 -4.16 3.55
N THR A 64 12.64 -3.20 4.35
CA THR A 64 11.75 -2.33 5.14
C THR A 64 10.81 -1.51 4.28
N ALA A 65 11.24 -1.02 3.12
CA ALA A 65 10.38 -0.29 2.18
C ALA A 65 9.29 -1.18 1.56
N PHE A 66 9.62 -2.42 1.20
CA PHE A 66 8.63 -3.37 0.68
C PHE A 66 7.62 -3.80 1.75
N VAL A 67 8.05 -4.04 2.99
CA VAL A 67 7.15 -4.33 4.12
C VAL A 67 6.22 -3.14 4.39
N ALA A 68 6.77 -1.93 4.45
CA ALA A 68 6.00 -0.71 4.66
C ALA A 68 4.95 -0.50 3.55
N ALA A 69 5.33 -0.74 2.29
CA ALA A 69 4.38 -0.63 1.17
C ALA A 69 3.29 -1.69 1.22
N LEU A 70 3.61 -2.94 1.60
CA LEU A 70 2.59 -3.98 1.78
C LEU A 70 1.61 -3.61 2.88
N GLN A 71 2.11 -3.16 4.04
CA GLN A 71 1.27 -2.68 5.15
C GLN A 71 0.38 -1.52 4.73
N THR A 72 0.93 -0.54 3.98
CA THR A 72 0.17 0.59 3.46
C THR A 72 -0.95 0.12 2.52
N LEU A 73 -0.67 -0.82 1.61
CA LEU A 73 -1.69 -1.36 0.71
C LEU A 73 -2.80 -2.08 1.45
N THR A 74 -2.47 -2.85 2.48
CA THR A 74 -3.47 -3.54 3.31
C THR A 74 -4.31 -2.55 4.09
N GLN A 75 -3.70 -1.55 4.74
CA GLN A 75 -4.44 -0.53 5.49
C GLN A 75 -5.35 0.30 4.58
N LEU A 76 -4.87 0.72 3.40
CA LEU A 76 -5.71 1.39 2.42
C LEU A 76 -6.85 0.49 1.94
N GLN A 77 -6.63 -0.82 1.75
CA GLN A 77 -7.70 -1.73 1.36
C GLN A 77 -8.82 -1.77 2.40
N GLU A 78 -8.49 -1.83 3.69
CA GLU A 78 -9.49 -1.79 4.78
C GLU A 78 -10.23 -0.44 4.82
N ILE A 79 -9.51 0.68 4.70
CA ILE A 79 -10.10 2.03 4.70
C ILE A 79 -11.14 2.20 3.58
N PHE A 80 -10.80 1.75 2.37
CA PHE A 80 -11.69 1.88 1.22
C PHE A 80 -12.78 0.80 1.18
N TYR A 81 -12.62 -0.31 1.90
CA TYR A 81 -13.68 -1.28 2.13
C TYR A 81 -14.72 -0.74 3.12
N CYS A 82 -14.25 -0.06 4.18
CA CYS A 82 -15.08 0.62 5.19
C CYS A 82 -16.22 -0.27 5.71
N ASP A 83 -15.89 -1.46 6.23
CA ASP A 83 -16.85 -2.45 6.74
C ASP A 83 -18.02 -2.78 5.80
N GLY A 84 -17.79 -2.65 4.47
CA GLY A 84 -18.80 -2.91 3.44
C GLY A 84 -19.61 -1.69 3.00
N HIS A 85 -19.35 -0.50 3.57
CA HIS A 85 -19.94 0.77 3.14
C HIS A 85 -19.18 1.42 1.97
N GLY A 86 -17.96 0.96 1.68
CA GLY A 86 -17.11 1.48 0.63
C GLY A 86 -17.14 0.66 -0.67
N LEU A 87 -15.96 0.42 -1.25
CA LEU A 87 -15.80 -0.42 -2.43
C LEU A 87 -15.82 -1.90 -2.06
N SER A 88 -16.36 -2.74 -2.93
CA SER A 88 -16.29 -4.19 -2.74
C SER A 88 -14.84 -4.70 -2.89
N TYR A 89 -14.52 -5.84 -2.27
CA TYR A 89 -13.20 -6.47 -2.43
C TYR A 89 -12.86 -6.80 -3.89
N GLN A 90 -13.86 -7.07 -4.74
CA GLN A 90 -13.64 -7.29 -6.17
C GLN A 90 -13.14 -6.03 -6.86
N GLU A 91 -13.69 -4.87 -6.51
CA GLU A 91 -13.25 -3.57 -7.05
C GLU A 91 -11.89 -3.14 -6.50
N LEU A 92 -11.64 -3.44 -5.23
CA LEU A 92 -10.36 -3.15 -4.58
C LEU A 92 -9.23 -3.99 -5.19
N ARG A 93 -9.48 -5.26 -5.53
CA ARG A 93 -8.54 -6.16 -6.20
C ARG A 93 -8.45 -5.94 -7.72
N ASN A 94 -8.43 -4.67 -8.13
CA ASN A 94 -8.19 -4.34 -9.53
C ASN A 94 -6.80 -4.80 -9.99
N PRO A 95 -6.55 -4.89 -11.32
CA PRO A 95 -5.28 -5.40 -11.84
C PRO A 95 -4.04 -4.66 -11.34
N ILE A 96 -4.15 -3.34 -11.09
CA ILE A 96 -3.03 -2.52 -10.62
C ILE A 96 -2.65 -2.91 -9.18
N PHE A 97 -3.65 -3.11 -8.33
CA PHE A 97 -3.45 -3.58 -6.96
C PHE A 97 -2.79 -4.96 -6.93
N GLU A 98 -3.34 -5.92 -7.67
CA GLU A 98 -2.84 -7.29 -7.69
C GLU A 98 -1.41 -7.37 -8.25
N GLU A 99 -1.13 -6.68 -9.36
CA GLU A 99 0.22 -6.62 -9.94
C GLU A 99 1.22 -6.05 -8.92
N LEU A 100 0.85 -4.98 -8.22
CA LEU A 100 1.72 -4.34 -7.24
C LEU A 100 1.94 -5.25 -6.01
N LYS A 101 0.88 -5.85 -5.48
CA LYS A 101 0.94 -6.74 -4.32
C LYS A 101 1.81 -7.96 -4.61
N GLN A 102 1.56 -8.66 -5.72
CA GLN A 102 2.36 -9.81 -6.14
C GLN A 102 3.84 -9.46 -6.30
N LYS A 103 4.13 -8.29 -6.89
CA LYS A 103 5.50 -7.79 -7.08
C LYS A 103 6.21 -7.53 -5.75
N ILE A 104 5.53 -6.95 -4.77
CA ILE A 104 6.07 -6.70 -3.43
C ILE A 104 6.33 -8.04 -2.71
N GLU A 105 5.35 -8.93 -2.69
CA GLU A 105 5.46 -10.24 -2.04
C GLU A 105 6.58 -11.11 -2.64
N HIS A 106 6.69 -11.14 -3.97
CA HIS A 106 7.77 -11.86 -4.66
C HIS A 106 9.16 -11.28 -4.29
N LYS A 107 9.28 -9.96 -4.16
CA LYS A 107 10.55 -9.31 -3.75
C LYS A 107 10.91 -9.62 -2.30
N LEU A 108 9.93 -9.67 -1.40
CA LEU A 108 10.14 -10.06 0.00
C LEU A 108 10.60 -11.52 0.09
N LYS A 109 9.95 -12.44 -0.63
CA LYS A 109 10.35 -13.87 -0.68
C LYS A 109 11.78 -14.08 -1.15
N ILE A 110 12.23 -13.35 -2.18
CA ILE A 110 13.62 -13.43 -2.67
C ILE A 110 14.62 -12.95 -1.60
N GLN A 111 14.30 -11.87 -0.90
CA GLN A 111 15.18 -11.30 0.13
C GLN A 111 15.32 -12.21 1.34
N ASP A 112 14.26 -12.91 1.74
CA ASP A 112 14.33 -13.89 2.82
C ASP A 112 15.21 -15.10 2.46
N LYS A 113 15.12 -15.61 1.22
CA LYS A 113 16.00 -16.68 0.73
C LYS A 113 17.47 -16.27 0.70
N THR A 114 17.77 -15.03 0.30
CA THR A 114 19.16 -14.53 0.25
C THR A 114 19.76 -14.26 1.63
N LEU A 115 18.94 -13.84 2.61
CA LEU A 115 19.36 -13.73 4.00
C LEU A 115 19.67 -15.12 4.60
N LEU A 116 18.81 -16.11 4.34
CA LEU A 116 19.03 -17.50 4.77
C LEU A 116 20.31 -18.10 4.18
N GLN A 117 20.58 -17.89 2.88
CA GLN A 117 21.82 -18.36 2.24
C GLN A 117 23.07 -17.69 2.81
N LYS A 118 23.03 -16.40 3.13
CA LYS A 118 24.16 -15.71 3.79
C LYS A 118 24.38 -16.17 5.23
N ALA A 119 23.31 -16.48 5.97
CA ALA A 119 23.44 -17.06 7.30
C ALA A 119 24.05 -18.48 7.26
N TYR A 120 23.72 -19.27 6.23
CA TYR A 120 24.26 -20.61 6.01
C TYR A 120 25.74 -20.63 5.59
N LEU A 121 26.24 -19.56 4.98
CA LEU A 121 27.64 -19.41 4.55
C LEU A 121 28.55 -18.79 5.63
N CYS A 122 27.99 -18.38 6.77
CA CYS A 122 28.73 -17.86 7.93
C CYS A 122 28.82 -18.89 9.08
N VAL A 123 28.51 -20.15 8.80
CA VAL A 123 28.73 -21.33 9.66
C VAL A 123 29.78 -22.19 8.99
#